data_AF-A0A7J4HPR7-F1
#
_entry.id   AF-A0A7J4HPR7-F1
#
_cell.length_a   1.000
_cell.length_b   1.000
_cell.length_c   1.000
_cell.angle_alpha   90.00
_cell.angle_beta   90.00
_cell.angle_gamma   90.00
#
_symmetry.space_group_name_H-M   'P 1'
#
loop_
_entity.id
_entity.type
_entity.pdbx_description
1 polymer ?
#
loop_
_entity_poly.entity_id
_entity_poly.type
_entity_poly.pdbx_seq_one_letter_code
_entity_poly.pdbx_strand_id
1 'polypeptide(L)'
;MTIFQPSSEIELHILEAILEEVGKKISENDVKIVLQKISQGESIKEAMKKSSINLTEEIKKLIKEKPGLSEGAYMGLIMNKFKGQIGGKEVSDVLKKLL
;
A
#
# COMPACT_ATOMS: atom_id res chain seq x y z
N MET A 1 -11.95 -13.19 -26.28
CA MET A 1 -11.75 -12.59 -24.96
C MET A 1 -10.61 -13.35 -24.30
N THR A 2 -9.44 -12.73 -24.16
CA THR A 2 -8.31 -13.36 -23.47
C THR A 2 -8.63 -13.33 -21.98
N ILE A 3 -8.82 -14.50 -21.39
CA ILE A 3 -9.03 -14.64 -19.95
C ILE A 3 -7.67 -14.39 -19.32
N PHE A 4 -7.53 -13.28 -18.59
CA PHE A 4 -6.32 -13.00 -17.83
C PHE A 4 -6.24 -14.03 -16.69
N GLN A 5 -5.26 -14.95 -16.76
CA GLN A 5 -4.98 -15.87 -15.66
C GLN A 5 -3.93 -15.22 -14.75
N PRO A 6 -4.21 -15.02 -13.45
CA PRO A 6 -3.17 -14.59 -12.52
C PRO A 6 -2.08 -15.66 -12.46
N SER A 7 -0.85 -15.31 -12.84
CA SER A 7 0.32 -16.19 -12.69
C SER A 7 0.85 -16.04 -11.26
N SER A 8 0.98 -17.16 -10.56
CA SER A 8 1.70 -17.22 -9.28
C SER A 8 3.22 -16.99 -9.43
N GLU A 9 3.69 -16.89 -10.67
CA GLU A 9 5.09 -16.75 -11.03
C GLU A 9 5.34 -15.33 -11.56
N ILE A 10 6.33 -14.66 -10.94
CA ILE A 10 6.86 -13.38 -11.39
C ILE A 10 8.12 -13.68 -12.20
N GLU A 11 8.15 -13.22 -13.44
CA GLU A 11 9.31 -13.40 -14.30
C GLU A 11 10.52 -12.59 -13.81
N LEU A 12 11.74 -13.11 -14.02
CA LEU A 12 12.97 -12.48 -13.53
C LEU A 12 13.13 -11.04 -14.03
N HIS A 13 12.77 -10.77 -15.29
CA HIS A 13 12.86 -9.44 -15.89
C HIS A 13 11.94 -8.41 -15.20
N ILE A 14 10.82 -8.87 -14.62
CA ILE A 14 9.89 -8.02 -13.86
C ILE A 14 10.53 -7.66 -12.52
N LEU A 15 11.15 -8.63 -11.86
CA LEU A 15 11.83 -8.39 -10.59
C LEU A 15 12.99 -7.40 -10.77
N GLU A 16 13.79 -7.54 -11.82
CA GLU A 16 14.85 -6.60 -12.19
C GLU A 16 14.29 -5.18 -12.38
N ALA A 17 13.23 -5.02 -13.16
CA ALA A 17 12.60 -3.73 -13.41
C ALA A 17 12.08 -3.05 -12.12
N ILE A 18 11.54 -3.82 -11.19
CA ILE A 18 11.07 -3.28 -9.88
C ILE A 18 12.27 -2.86 -9.04
N LEU A 19 13.29 -3.71 -8.93
CA LEU A 19 14.49 -3.45 -8.12
C LEU A 19 15.26 -2.22 -8.62
N GLU A 20 15.32 -1.99 -9.92
CA GLU A 20 15.91 -0.78 -10.50
C GLU A 20 15.20 0.52 -10.07
N GLU A 21 13.92 0.45 -9.71
CA GLU A 21 13.09 1.59 -9.32
C GLU A 21 13.03 1.78 -7.79
N VAL A 22 13.57 0.84 -7.01
CA VAL A 22 13.71 0.97 -5.55
C VAL A 22 14.69 2.10 -5.23
N GLY A 23 14.29 2.99 -4.32
CA GLY A 23 15.04 4.21 -3.99
C GLY A 23 14.86 5.35 -5.00
N LYS A 24 14.28 5.09 -6.17
CA LYS A 24 13.93 6.11 -7.18
C LYS A 24 12.44 6.48 -7.08
N LYS A 25 11.56 5.54 -7.47
CA LYS A 25 10.10 5.72 -7.50
C LYS A 25 9.39 4.91 -6.42
N ILE A 26 9.98 3.79 -6.02
CA ILE A 26 9.43 2.82 -5.07
C ILE A 26 10.27 2.88 -3.79
N SER A 27 9.63 2.94 -2.62
CA SER A 27 10.38 2.76 -1.37
C SER A 27 10.61 1.28 -1.09
N GLU A 28 11.64 0.93 -0.32
CA GLU A 28 11.90 -0.48 0.06
C GLU A 28 10.67 -1.15 0.69
N ASN A 29 9.88 -0.39 1.46
CA ASN A 29 8.65 -0.87 2.09
C ASN A 29 7.53 -1.18 1.08
N ASP A 30 7.56 -0.54 -0.09
CA ASP A 30 6.52 -0.66 -1.12
C ASP A 30 6.77 -1.86 -2.04
N VAL A 31 7.97 -2.45 -2.05
CA VAL A 31 8.34 -3.56 -2.95
C VAL A 31 7.36 -4.73 -2.83
N LYS A 32 7.00 -5.11 -1.60
CA LYS A 32 6.05 -6.20 -1.36
C LYS A 32 4.68 -5.94 -1.99
N ILE A 33 4.19 -4.71 -1.89
CA ILE A 33 2.89 -4.29 -2.46
C ILE A 33 2.94 -4.34 -3.97
N VAL A 34 4.00 -3.79 -4.56
CA VAL A 34 4.16 -3.76 -6.03
C VAL A 34 4.14 -5.18 -6.58
N LEU A 35 4.89 -6.11 -5.98
CA LEU A 35 4.89 -7.52 -6.37
C LEU A 35 3.53 -8.19 -6.21
N GLN A 36 2.80 -7.89 -5.12
CA GLN A 36 1.44 -8.42 -4.91
C GLN A 36 0.43 -7.91 -5.93
N LYS A 37 0.53 -6.65 -6.34
CA LYS A 37 -0.32 -6.07 -7.40
C LYS A 37 -0.07 -6.74 -8.74
N ILE A 38 1.19 -6.99 -9.07
CA ILE A 38 1.59 -7.66 -10.32
C ILE A 38 1.11 -9.12 -10.34
N SER A 39 1.25 -9.87 -9.25
CA SER A 39 0.72 -11.24 -9.19
C SER A 39 -0.80 -11.32 -9.26
N GLN A 40 -1.49 -10.22 -8.95
CA GLN A 40 -2.94 -10.06 -9.12
C GLN A 40 -3.34 -9.59 -10.52
N GLY A 41 -2.36 -9.28 -11.37
CA GLY A 41 -2.57 -8.91 -12.77
C GLY A 41 -2.49 -7.43 -13.11
N GLU A 42 -2.10 -6.57 -12.16
CA GLU A 42 -1.80 -5.18 -12.49
C GLU A 42 -0.55 -5.10 -13.39
N SER A 43 -0.56 -4.16 -14.32
CA SER A 43 0.64 -3.88 -15.11
C SER A 43 1.76 -3.33 -14.23
N ILE A 44 3.03 -3.58 -14.59
CA ILE A 44 4.20 -3.09 -13.85
C ILE A 44 4.09 -1.57 -13.61
N LYS A 45 3.70 -0.81 -14.64
CA LYS A 45 3.55 0.65 -14.55
C LYS A 45 2.48 1.09 -13.55
N GLU A 46 1.36 0.38 -13.48
CA GLU A 46 0.28 0.67 -12.52
C GLU A 46 0.66 0.25 -11.10
N ALA A 47 1.28 -0.92 -10.97
CA ALA A 47 1.72 -1.45 -9.69
C ALA A 47 2.75 -0.53 -9.01
N MET A 48 3.68 0.03 -9.78
CA MET A 48 4.70 0.99 -9.32
C MET A 48 4.16 2.41 -9.11
N LYS A 49 2.92 2.70 -9.51
CA LYS A 49 2.33 4.02 -9.34
C LYS A 49 2.08 4.24 -7.86
N LYS A 50 2.82 5.18 -7.27
CA LYS A 50 2.66 5.53 -5.86
C LYS A 50 1.24 6.06 -5.66
N SER A 51 0.45 5.36 -4.83
CA SER A 51 -0.84 5.88 -4.40
C SER A 51 -0.56 7.20 -3.68
N SER A 52 -1.08 8.32 -4.17
CA SER A 52 -0.95 9.64 -3.52
C SER A 52 -1.89 9.73 -2.31
N ILE A 53 -1.86 8.72 -1.44
CA ILE A 53 -2.72 8.65 -0.27
C ILE A 53 -2.16 9.64 0.74
N ASN A 54 -2.91 10.72 0.99
CA ASN A 54 -2.61 11.59 2.12
C ASN A 54 -3.10 10.90 3.40
N LEU A 55 -2.26 10.01 3.93
CA LEU A 55 -2.59 9.17 5.09
C LEU A 55 -3.02 10.01 6.31
N THR A 56 -2.44 11.20 6.47
CA THR A 56 -2.79 12.12 7.56
C THR A 56 -4.22 12.63 7.44
N GLU A 57 -4.65 13.04 6.24
CA GLU A 57 -6.03 13.51 6.02
C GLU A 57 -7.04 12.38 6.20
N GLU A 58 -6.70 11.19 5.72
CA GLU A 58 -7.57 10.01 5.84
C GLU A 58 -7.77 9.59 7.30
N ILE A 59 -6.70 9.60 8.11
CA ILE A 59 -6.80 9.33 9.54
C ILE A 59 -7.59 10.44 10.26
N LYS A 60 -7.33 11.73 9.95
CA LYS A 60 -8.11 12.84 10.53
C LYS A 60 -9.60 12.73 10.22
N LYS A 61 -9.94 12.36 8.99
CA LYS A 61 -11.33 12.15 8.57
C LYS A 61 -11.96 11.00 9.36
N LEU A 62 -11.25 9.88 9.49
CA LEU A 62 -11.72 8.72 10.24
C LEU A 62 -11.95 9.03 11.73
N ILE A 63 -11.05 9.79 12.37
CA ILE A 63 -11.19 10.23 13.77
C ILE A 63 -12.43 11.13 13.94
N LYS A 64 -12.67 12.05 12.99
CA LYS A 64 -13.88 12.91 13.00
C LYS A 64 -15.17 12.10 12.81
N GLU A 65 -15.15 11.10 11.94
CA GLU A 65 -16.32 10.26 11.64
C GLU A 65 -16.63 9.26 12.76
N LYS A 66 -15.60 8.78 13.49
CA LYS A 66 -15.73 7.74 14.52
C LYS A 66 -14.91 8.08 15.78
N PRO A 67 -15.27 9.14 16.52
CA PRO A 67 -14.50 9.57 17.69
C PRO A 67 -14.52 8.52 18.81
N GLY A 68 -13.50 8.54 19.66
CA GLY A 68 -13.43 7.71 20.88
C GLY A 68 -12.96 6.26 20.68
N LEU A 69 -12.54 5.87 19.47
CA LEU A 69 -11.90 4.56 19.24
C LEU A 69 -10.47 4.53 19.80
N SER A 70 -10.02 3.33 20.17
CA SER A 70 -8.61 3.12 20.55
C SER A 70 -7.68 3.21 19.33
N GLU A 71 -6.39 3.50 19.57
CA GLU A 71 -5.37 3.51 18.52
C GLU A 71 -5.38 2.20 17.70
N GLY A 72 -5.50 1.04 18.37
CA GLY A 72 -5.57 -0.26 17.72
C GLY A 72 -6.82 -0.45 16.83
N ALA A 73 -7.96 0.15 17.21
CA ALA A 73 -9.16 0.10 16.40
C ALA A 73 -9.03 0.97 15.13
N TYR A 74 -8.47 2.18 15.24
CA TYR A 74 -8.16 3.00 14.06
C TYR A 74 -7.12 2.34 13.15
N MET A 75 -6.10 1.71 13.73
CA MET A 75 -5.10 0.92 13.00
C MET A 75 -5.79 -0.15 12.15
N GLY A 76 -6.68 -0.96 12.74
CA GLY A 76 -7.40 -2.00 12.01
C GLY A 76 -8.25 -1.45 10.85
N LEU A 77 -8.94 -0.33 11.06
CA LEU A 77 -9.77 0.30 10.02
C LEU A 77 -8.93 0.84 8.86
N ILE A 78 -7.83 1.54 9.15
CA ILE A 78 -6.95 2.13 8.13
C ILE A 78 -6.20 1.04 7.35
N MET A 79 -5.64 0.06 8.06
CA MET A 79 -4.96 -1.07 7.43
C MET A 79 -5.91 -1.88 6.53
N ASN A 80 -7.18 -2.04 6.92
CA ASN A 80 -8.18 -2.70 6.08
C ASN A 80 -8.66 -1.82 4.91
N LYS A 81 -8.73 -0.50 5.07
CA LYS A 81 -9.14 0.43 4.00
C LYS A 81 -8.12 0.44 2.85
N PHE A 82 -6.83 0.45 3.20
CA PHE A 82 -5.76 0.60 2.21
C PHE A 82 -5.07 -0.72 1.85
N LYS A 83 -5.43 -1.84 2.49
CA LYS A 83 -5.05 -3.23 2.15
C LYS A 83 -3.63 -3.38 1.60
N GLY A 84 -2.67 -3.21 2.49
CA GLY A 84 -1.27 -3.37 2.15
C GLY A 84 -0.66 -2.13 1.53
N GLN A 85 -1.39 -1.20 0.89
CA GLN A 85 -0.82 0.00 0.24
C GLN A 85 -0.07 0.98 1.15
N ILE A 86 -0.15 0.78 2.47
CA ILE A 86 0.50 1.61 3.48
C ILE A 86 1.18 0.72 4.52
N GLY A 87 2.32 1.17 5.01
CA GLY A 87 3.07 0.45 6.05
C GLY A 87 2.43 0.64 7.42
N GLY A 88 2.35 -0.43 8.22
CA GLY A 88 1.80 -0.33 9.59
C GLY A 88 2.57 0.64 10.48
N LYS A 89 3.89 0.77 10.27
CA LYS A 89 4.72 1.77 10.96
C LYS A 89 4.30 3.20 10.61
N GLU A 90 4.06 3.47 9.34
CA GLU A 90 3.61 4.78 8.86
C GLU A 90 2.27 5.17 9.49
N VAL A 91 1.32 4.23 9.53
CA VAL A 91 0.03 4.41 10.20
C VAL A 91 0.20 4.70 11.69
N SER A 92 1.05 3.93 12.38
CA SER A 92 1.32 4.13 13.81
C SER A 92 1.92 5.51 14.09
N ASP A 93 2.89 5.94 13.29
CA ASP A 93 3.56 7.22 13.46
C ASP A 93 2.61 8.41 13.26
N VAL A 94 1.61 8.28 12.37
CA VAL A 94 0.58 9.29 12.16
C VAL A 94 -0.46 9.26 13.28
N LEU A 95 -0.94 8.08 13.70
CA LEU A 95 -1.92 7.96 14.78
C LEU A 95 -1.39 8.54 16.11
N LYS A 96 -0.14 8.25 16.48
CA LYS A 96 0.52 8.80 17.68
C LYS A 96 0.65 10.32 17.70
N LYS A 97 0.59 10.98 16.54
CA LYS A 97 0.65 12.44 16.42
C LYS A 97 -0.74 13.08 16.51
N LEU A 98 -1.80 12.32 16.31
CA LEU A 98 -3.17 12.83 16.15
C LEU A 98 -4.10 12.46 17.32
N LEU A 99 -3.81 11.40 18.06
CA LEU A 99 -4.51 10.95 19.27
C LEU A 99 -3.74 11.40 20.51
#